data_AF-A0A9E4F016-F1
#
_entry.id   AF-A0A9E4F016-F1
#
_cell.length_a   1.000
_cell.length_b   1.000
_cell.length_c   1.000
_cell.angle_alpha   90.00
_cell.angle_beta   90.00
_cell.angle_gamma   90.00
#
_symmetry.space_group_name_H-M   'P 1'
#
loop_
_entity.id
_entity.type
_entity.pdbx_description
1 polymer ?
#
loop_
_entity_poly.entity_id
_entity_poly.type
_entity_poly.pdbx_seq_one_letter_code
_entity_poly.pdbx_strand_id
1 'polypeptide(L)'
;MKLGSLGLLTILAILPVSVFLYSAFVTHPEAGESIFTFTNFTKNFSTSEVFDASLNTLVIALGTSIFSCLTGVSLAWFHARTDMPFRRPLEALTLIPFFLSSFLGAVAWWALAAAG
;
A
#
# COMPACT_ATOMS: atom_id res chain seq x y z
N MET A 1 21.61 26.03 4.48
CA MET A 1 21.71 24.61 4.06
C MET A 1 20.37 23.87 4.06
N LYS A 2 19.45 24.06 5.03
CA LYS A 2 18.15 23.34 5.07
C LYS A 2 17.17 23.65 3.92
N LEU A 3 17.20 24.87 3.36
CA LEU A 3 16.27 25.28 2.30
C LEU A 3 16.60 24.64 0.94
N GLY A 4 17.89 24.44 0.65
CA GLY A 4 18.34 23.78 -0.58
C GLY A 4 18.04 22.28 -0.61
N SER A 5 18.18 21.59 0.53
CA SER A 5 17.83 20.17 0.64
C SER A 5 16.32 19.94 0.54
N LEU A 6 15.51 20.83 1.10
CA LEU A 6 14.04 20.77 0.96
C LEU A 6 13.62 20.96 -0.51
N GLY A 7 14.15 21.97 -1.20
CA GLY A 7 13.86 22.18 -2.62
C GLY A 7 14.26 21.00 -3.49
N LEU A 8 15.43 20.41 -3.24
CA LEU A 8 15.89 19.22 -3.96
C LEU A 8 14.98 18.00 -3.73
N LEU A 9 14.56 17.76 -2.48
CA LEU A 9 13.63 16.68 -2.16
C LEU A 9 12.27 16.87 -2.84
N THR A 10 11.75 18.09 -2.84
CA THR A 10 10.50 18.42 -3.50
C THR A 10 10.58 18.19 -5.01
N ILE A 11 11.66 18.64 -5.67
CA ILE A 11 11.88 18.39 -7.10
C ILE A 11 12.00 16.88 -7.36
N LEU A 12 12.79 16.17 -6.57
CA LEU A 12 13.01 14.74 -6.76
C LEU A 12 11.74 13.90 -6.54
N ALA A 13 10.84 14.34 -5.67
CA ALA A 13 9.53 13.71 -5.46
C ALA A 13 8.52 14.06 -6.57
N ILE A 14 8.52 15.31 -7.05
CA ILE A 14 7.60 15.77 -8.11
C ILE A 14 7.97 15.19 -9.47
N LEU A 15 9.27 15.04 -9.77
CA LEU A 15 9.74 14.52 -11.05
C LEU A 15 9.07 13.20 -11.47
N PRO A 16 9.12 12.09 -10.68
CA PRO A 16 8.48 10.84 -11.08
C PRO A 16 6.97 10.99 -11.19
N VAL A 17 6.32 11.74 -10.28
CA VAL A 17 4.88 11.99 -10.34
C VAL A 17 4.51 12.71 -11.64
N SER A 18 5.28 13.71 -12.04
CA SER A 18 5.06 14.46 -13.28
C SER A 18 5.22 13.60 -14.53
N VAL A 19 6.21 12.69 -14.55
CA VAL A 19 6.41 11.71 -15.63
C VAL A 19 5.24 10.72 -15.69
N PHE A 20 4.78 10.21 -14.54
CA PHE A 20 3.61 9.34 -14.48
C PHE A 20 2.34 10.04 -14.98
N LEU A 21 2.12 11.29 -14.60
CA LEU A 21 0.99 12.09 -15.08
C LEU A 21 1.07 12.33 -16.58
N TYR A 22 2.25 12.68 -17.11
CA TYR A 22 2.46 12.85 -18.55
C TYR A 22 2.14 11.55 -19.32
N SER A 23 2.67 10.42 -18.86
CA SER A 23 2.42 9.09 -19.45
C SER A 23 0.96 8.68 -19.40
N ALA A 24 0.15 9.20 -18.47
CA ALA A 24 -1.29 8.94 -18.44
C ALA A 24 -2.02 9.54 -19.66
N PHE A 25 -1.54 10.67 -20.19
CA PHE A 25 -2.16 11.38 -21.32
C PHE A 25 -1.52 11.06 -22.68
N VAL A 26 -0.37 10.37 -22.69
CA VAL A 26 0.40 10.10 -23.90
C VAL A 26 0.47 8.61 -24.17
N THR A 27 -0.09 8.19 -25.30
CA THR A 27 0.11 6.84 -25.81
C THR A 27 1.48 6.77 -26.46
N HIS A 28 2.28 5.76 -26.11
CA HIS A 28 3.54 5.45 -26.76
C HIS A 28 3.34 4.19 -27.61
N PRO A 29 2.99 4.31 -28.91
CA PRO A 29 3.01 3.16 -29.80
C PRO A 29 4.43 2.61 -29.87
N GLU A 30 4.57 1.29 -29.90
CA GLU A 30 5.85 0.56 -29.87
C GLU A 30 6.79 0.95 -31.03
N ALA A 31 6.27 1.65 -32.05
CA ALA A 31 6.99 2.14 -33.23
C ALA A 31 6.41 3.47 -33.79
N GLY A 32 6.12 4.48 -32.96
CA GLY A 32 5.53 5.75 -33.46
C GLY A 32 5.75 7.00 -32.59
N GLU A 33 5.29 8.15 -33.10
CA GLU A 33 5.32 9.44 -32.39
C GLU A 33 4.35 9.45 -31.20
N SER A 34 4.70 10.21 -30.15
CA SER A 34 3.86 10.37 -28.96
C SER A 34 2.66 11.25 -29.26
N ILE A 35 1.46 10.66 -29.24
CA ILE A 35 0.21 11.39 -29.49
C ILE A 35 -0.54 11.57 -28.18
N PHE A 36 -0.81 12.82 -27.81
CA PHE A 36 -1.72 13.16 -26.70
C PHE A 36 -3.12 12.64 -27.02
N THR A 37 -3.57 11.62 -26.27
CA THR A 37 -4.84 10.96 -26.54
C THR A 37 -5.53 10.51 -25.26
N PHE A 38 -6.85 10.70 -25.19
CA PHE A 38 -7.69 10.20 -24.08
C PHE A 38 -8.04 8.70 -24.18
N THR A 39 -7.53 8.00 -25.19
CA THR A 39 -7.83 6.58 -25.42
C THR A 39 -7.35 5.67 -24.29
N ASN A 40 -6.27 6.02 -23.58
CA ASN A 40 -5.82 5.25 -22.41
C ASN A 40 -6.84 5.29 -21.28
N PHE A 41 -7.47 6.45 -21.06
CA PHE A 41 -8.53 6.60 -20.05
C PHE A 41 -9.77 5.80 -20.45
N THR A 42 -10.28 5.97 -21.68
CA THR A 42 -11.49 5.25 -22.10
C THR A 42 -11.27 3.74 -22.14
N LYS A 43 -10.09 3.27 -22.58
CA LYS A 43 -9.74 1.84 -22.57
C LYS A 43 -9.64 1.28 -21.14
N ASN A 44 -8.97 1.98 -20.23
CA ASN A 44 -8.84 1.52 -18.85
C ASN A 44 -10.18 1.53 -18.10
N PHE A 45 -11.00 2.56 -18.27
CA PHE A 45 -12.31 2.66 -17.62
C PHE A 45 -13.38 1.76 -18.26
N SER A 46 -13.20 1.30 -19.50
CA SER A 46 -14.14 0.38 -20.16
C SER A 46 -13.80 -1.10 -19.93
N THR A 47 -12.67 -1.41 -19.30
CA THR A 47 -12.25 -2.80 -19.05
C THR A 47 -12.74 -3.25 -17.68
N SER A 48 -13.54 -4.32 -17.63
CA SER A 48 -14.09 -4.87 -16.37
C SER A 48 -12.99 -5.19 -15.35
N GLU A 49 -11.84 -5.69 -15.80
CA GLU A 49 -10.71 -6.06 -14.93
C GLU A 49 -10.23 -4.91 -14.03
N VAL A 50 -10.21 -3.67 -14.54
CA VAL A 50 -9.79 -2.50 -13.75
C VAL A 50 -10.81 -2.18 -12.68
N PHE A 51 -12.10 -2.30 -13.00
CA PHE A 51 -13.18 -2.09 -12.05
C PHE A 51 -13.19 -3.18 -10.96
N ASP A 52 -13.08 -4.45 -11.37
CA ASP A 52 -13.04 -5.59 -10.46
C ASP A 52 -11.81 -5.54 -9.53
N ALA A 53 -10.63 -5.20 -10.07
CA ALA A 53 -9.42 -5.01 -9.26
C ALA A 53 -9.56 -3.85 -8.26
N SER A 54 -10.20 -2.75 -8.68
CA SER A 54 -10.44 -1.58 -7.81
C SER A 54 -11.39 -1.92 -6.67
N LEU A 55 -12.50 -2.61 -6.97
CA LEU A 55 -13.45 -3.06 -5.96
C LEU A 55 -12.82 -4.06 -4.99
N ASN A 56 -12.09 -5.05 -5.49
CA ASN A 56 -11.39 -6.02 -4.64
C ASN A 56 -10.42 -5.32 -3.69
N THR A 57 -9.62 -4.38 -4.21
CA THR A 57 -8.69 -3.59 -3.38
C THR A 57 -9.42 -2.77 -2.32
N LEU A 58 -10.55 -2.15 -2.68
CA LEU A 58 -11.35 -1.36 -1.75
C LEU A 58 -11.93 -2.24 -0.63
N VAL A 59 -12.49 -3.39 -0.97
CA VAL A 59 -13.05 -4.34 -0.01
C VAL A 59 -11.96 -4.86 0.94
N ILE A 60 -10.80 -5.24 0.41
CA ILE A 60 -9.65 -5.69 1.20
C ILE A 60 -9.16 -4.55 2.11
N ALA A 61 -8.99 -3.34 1.58
CA ALA A 61 -8.49 -2.19 2.35
C ALA A 61 -9.42 -1.83 3.50
N LEU A 62 -10.73 -1.77 3.26
CA LEU A 62 -11.72 -1.46 4.29
C LEU A 62 -11.83 -2.58 5.33
N GLY A 63 -11.92 -3.84 4.88
CA GLY A 63 -12.01 -5.00 5.77
C GLY A 63 -10.78 -5.11 6.68
N THR A 64 -9.58 -4.99 6.11
CA THR A 64 -8.32 -5.04 6.87
C THR A 64 -8.19 -3.85 7.82
N SER A 65 -8.57 -2.64 7.41
CA SER A 65 -8.50 -1.45 8.27
C SER A 65 -9.42 -1.58 9.48
N ILE A 66 -10.67 -2.00 9.28
CA ILE A 66 -11.64 -2.19 10.37
C ILE A 66 -11.14 -3.28 11.33
N PHE A 67 -10.72 -4.42 10.79
CA PHE A 67 -10.21 -5.53 11.61
C PHE A 67 -8.94 -5.15 12.38
N SER A 68 -8.01 -4.45 11.74
CA SER A 68 -6.78 -3.96 12.37
C SER A 68 -7.09 -2.94 13.48
N CYS A 69 -7.98 -1.98 13.23
CA CYS A 69 -8.39 -1.02 14.25
C CYS A 69 -9.06 -1.72 15.44
N LEU A 70 -10.01 -2.63 15.20
CA LEU A 70 -10.70 -3.34 16.28
C LEU A 70 -9.73 -4.14 17.14
N THR A 71 -8.86 -4.93 16.52
CA THR A 71 -7.89 -5.78 17.25
C THR A 71 -6.82 -4.94 17.94
N GLY A 72 -6.24 -3.95 17.25
CA GLY A 72 -5.20 -3.07 17.78
C GLY A 72 -5.69 -2.17 18.91
N VAL A 73 -6.87 -1.55 18.76
CA VAL A 73 -7.47 -0.71 19.81
C VAL A 73 -7.86 -1.55 21.02
N SER A 74 -8.43 -2.74 20.82
CA SER A 74 -8.76 -3.64 21.92
C SER A 74 -7.52 -4.03 22.71
N LEU A 75 -6.45 -4.44 22.01
CA LEU A 75 -5.18 -4.81 22.64
C LEU A 75 -4.57 -3.62 23.41
N ALA A 76 -4.57 -2.42 22.82
CA ALA A 76 -4.09 -1.20 23.46
C ALA A 76 -4.90 -0.83 24.70
N TRP A 77 -6.23 -0.94 24.64
CA TRP A 77 -7.13 -0.67 25.77
C TRP A 77 -6.86 -1.63 26.92
N PHE A 78 -6.76 -2.92 26.63
CA PHE A 78 -6.47 -3.94 27.63
C PHE A 78 -5.13 -3.70 28.32
N HIS A 79 -4.08 -3.39 27.54
CA HIS A 79 -2.75 -3.10 28.07
C HIS A 79 -2.72 -1.86 28.96
N ALA A 80 -3.49 -0.82 28.64
CA ALA A 80 -3.50 0.44 29.39
C ALA A 80 -4.40 0.42 30.63
N ARG A 81 -5.48 -0.38 30.63
CA ARG A 81 -6.52 -0.36 31.67
C ARG A 81 -6.57 -1.60 32.55
N THR A 82 -5.92 -2.69 32.15
CA THR A 82 -5.92 -3.95 32.91
C THR A 82 -4.51 -4.21 33.43
N ASP A 83 -4.39 -4.70 34.67
CA ASP A 83 -3.12 -5.20 35.22
C ASP A 83 -2.74 -6.51 34.52
N MET A 84 -2.27 -6.41 33.27
CA MET A 84 -1.93 -7.57 32.46
C MET A 84 -0.61 -8.20 32.91
N PRO A 85 -0.60 -9.50 33.27
CA PRO A 85 0.66 -10.22 33.41
C PRO A 85 1.35 -10.25 32.03
N PHE A 86 2.68 -10.10 32.00
CA PHE A 86 3.50 -10.14 30.77
C PHE A 86 3.42 -8.92 29.82
N ARG A 87 3.14 -7.71 30.33
CA ARG A 87 3.18 -6.45 29.56
C ARG A 87 4.41 -6.25 28.65
N ARG A 88 5.63 -6.42 29.20
CA ARG A 88 6.90 -6.19 28.48
C ARG A 88 7.13 -7.13 27.29
N PRO A 89 6.99 -8.47 27.42
CA PRO A 89 7.13 -9.35 26.27
C PRO A 89 6.00 -9.18 25.24
N LEU A 90 4.78 -8.81 25.65
CA LEU A 90 3.71 -8.47 24.70
C LEU A 90 4.07 -7.24 23.87
N GLU A 91 4.59 -6.17 24.48
CA GLU A 91 5.11 -5.01 23.76
C GLU A 91 6.16 -5.42 22.73
N ALA A 92 7.14 -6.27 23.11
CA ALA A 92 8.16 -6.75 22.19
C ALA A 92 7.57 -7.57 21.02
N LEU A 93 6.61 -8.47 21.30
CA LEU A 93 5.94 -9.28 20.28
C LEU A 93 5.22 -8.44 19.23
N THR A 94 4.58 -7.33 19.64
CA THR A 94 3.92 -6.42 18.68
C THR A 94 4.88 -5.72 17.73
N LEU A 95 6.15 -5.59 18.11
CA LEU A 95 7.18 -4.96 17.26
C LEU A 95 7.81 -5.93 16.26
N ILE A 96 7.77 -7.24 16.52
CA ILE A 96 8.41 -8.26 15.65
C ILE A 96 7.95 -8.15 14.19
N PRO A 97 6.65 -8.01 13.85
CA PRO A 97 6.21 -7.93 12.46
C PRO A 97 6.80 -6.76 11.69
N PHE A 98 7.19 -5.67 12.35
CA PHE A 98 7.80 -4.51 11.70
C PHE A 98 9.23 -4.77 11.20
N PHE A 99 9.89 -5.80 11.72
CA PHE A 99 11.22 -6.23 11.27
C PHE A 99 11.15 -7.32 10.20
N LEU A 100 10.00 -7.97 10.05
CA LEU A 100 9.80 -8.97 9.00
C LEU A 100 9.54 -8.27 7.67
N SER A 101 10.24 -8.70 6.63
CA SER A 101 9.95 -8.24 5.27
C SER A 101 8.55 -8.68 4.83
N SER A 102 7.85 -7.83 4.07
CA SER A 102 6.55 -8.18 3.46
C SER A 102 6.60 -9.48 2.66
N PHE A 103 7.75 -9.78 2.04
CA PHE A 103 7.96 -11.03 1.31
C PHE A 103 7.92 -12.26 2.23
N LEU A 104 8.60 -12.18 3.38
CA LEU A 104 8.65 -13.29 4.34
C LEU A 104 7.25 -13.56 4.92
N GLY A 105 6.48 -12.50 5.20
CA GLY A 105 5.09 -12.62 5.62
C GLY A 105 4.21 -13.32 4.57
N ALA A 106 4.35 -12.94 3.30
CA ALA A 106 3.59 -13.58 2.21
C ALA A 106 3.89 -15.08 2.09
N VAL A 107 5.16 -15.47 2.16
CA VAL A 107 5.58 -16.88 2.11
C VAL A 107 5.05 -17.66 3.32
N ALA A 108 5.05 -17.07 4.52
CA ALA A 108 4.53 -17.72 5.72
C ALA A 108 3.02 -18.03 5.62
N TRP A 109 2.23 -17.07 5.13
CA TRP A 109 0.79 -17.28 4.90
C TRP A 109 0.52 -18.30 3.79
N TRP A 110 1.30 -18.26 2.71
CA TRP A 110 1.21 -19.26 1.64
C TRP A 110 1.51 -20.67 2.16
N ALA A 111 2.58 -20.83 2.95
CA ALA A 111 2.94 -22.12 3.54
C ALA A 111 1.86 -22.63 4.52
N LEU A 112 1.24 -21.74 5.30
CA LEU A 112 0.15 -22.09 6.20
C LEU A 112 -1.08 -22.59 5.43
N ALA A 113 -1.41 -21.94 4.31
CA ALA A 113 -2.53 -22.34 3.46
C ALA A 113 -2.26 -23.64 2.67
N ALA A 114 -1.00 -23.91 2.30
CA ALA A 114 -0.59 -25.10 1.56
C ALA A 114 -0.43 -26.36 2.43
N ALA A 115 -0.39 -26.21 3.76
CA ALA A 115 -0.25 -27.31 4.72
C ALA A 115 -1.57 -28.06 5.02
N GLY A 116 -2.68 -27.69 4.37
CA GLY A 116 -3.97 -28.39 4.41
C GLY A 116 -4.35 -28.93 3.04
#